data_AF-A0A2V9UEE6-F1
#
_entry.id   AF-A0A2V9UEE6-F1
#
_cell.length_a   1.000
_cell.length_b   1.000
_cell.length_c   1.000
_cell.angle_alpha   90.00
_cell.angle_beta   90.00
_cell.angle_gamma   90.00
#
_symmetry.space_group_name_H-M   'P 1'
#
loop_
_entity.id
_entity.type
_entity.pdbx_description
1 polymer ?
#
loop_
_entity_poly.entity_id
_entity_poly.type
_entity_poly.pdbx_seq_one_letter_code
_entity_poly.pdbx_strand_id
1 'polypeptide(L)'
;MKVLATLLLSLSLPGTHILPPARSPVDHTAQRARKGGRWYLAQNGHAVYCYGPVRLIPEPSGGLQRVATYCQGERPIVPLKD
;
A
#
# COMPACT_ATOMS: atom_id res chain seq x y z
N MET A 1 46.80 -34.76 -23.00
CA MET A 1 46.68 -33.61 -22.06
C MET A 1 45.84 -32.43 -22.59
N LYS A 2 45.09 -32.55 -23.70
CA LYS A 2 44.31 -31.44 -24.30
C LYS A 2 42.78 -31.54 -24.12
N VAL A 3 42.29 -32.70 -23.67
CA VAL A 3 40.84 -33.01 -23.60
C VAL A 3 40.21 -32.51 -22.28
N LEU A 4 41.01 -32.39 -21.21
CA LEU A 4 40.53 -31.89 -19.92
C LEU A 4 40.28 -30.37 -19.91
N ALA A 5 41.01 -29.62 -20.74
CA ALA A 5 40.88 -28.16 -20.81
C ALA A 5 39.56 -27.70 -21.43
N THR A 6 38.96 -28.49 -22.34
CA THR A 6 37.70 -28.12 -23.00
C THR A 6 36.47 -28.38 -22.15
N LEU A 7 36.57 -29.23 -21.12
CA LEU A 7 35.46 -29.57 -20.21
C LEU A 7 35.24 -28.50 -19.12
N LEU A 8 36.26 -27.70 -18.81
CA LEU A 8 36.19 -26.64 -17.80
C LEU A 8 35.55 -25.34 -18.32
N LEU A 9 35.53 -25.12 -19.64
CA LEU A 9 34.96 -23.90 -20.23
C LEU A 9 33.43 -23.94 -20.38
N SER A 10 32.79 -25.10 -20.27
CA SER A 10 31.33 -25.21 -20.43
C SER A 10 30.54 -24.88 -19.16
N LEU A 11 31.20 -24.68 -18.01
CA LEU A 11 30.53 -24.40 -16.74
C LEU A 11 30.37 -22.90 -16.40
N SER A 12 30.85 -21.98 -17.24
CA SER A 12 30.73 -20.53 -16.98
C SER A 12 29.57 -19.89 -17.73
N LEU A 13 28.36 -20.43 -17.58
CA LEU A 13 27.14 -19.71 -17.95
C LEU A 13 26.59 -18.99 -16.71
N PRO A 14 26.67 -17.65 -16.62
CA PRO A 14 26.01 -16.92 -15.54
C PRO A 14 24.51 -17.14 -15.67
N GLY A 15 23.89 -17.68 -14.62
CA GLY A 15 22.46 -17.92 -14.57
C GLY A 15 21.69 -16.61 -14.81
N THR A 16 20.79 -16.62 -15.78
CA THR A 16 19.88 -15.50 -16.00
C THR A 16 18.91 -15.42 -14.83
N HIS A 17 19.16 -14.51 -13.89
CA HIS A 17 18.22 -14.20 -12.83
C HIS A 17 17.00 -13.49 -13.43
N ILE A 18 15.94 -14.26 -13.69
CA ILE A 18 14.64 -13.71 -14.06
C ILE A 18 14.10 -12.98 -12.82
N LEU A 19 14.11 -11.65 -12.84
CA LEU A 19 13.46 -10.89 -11.78
C LEU A 19 11.96 -11.21 -11.79
N PRO A 20 11.37 -11.49 -10.61
CA PRO A 20 9.92 -11.61 -10.50
C PRO A 20 9.23 -10.36 -11.05
N PRO A 21 8.08 -10.50 -11.73
CA PRO A 21 7.32 -9.34 -12.17
C PRO A 21 6.98 -8.45 -10.96
N ALA A 22 7.07 -7.14 -11.15
CA ALA A 22 6.70 -6.17 -10.13
C ALA A 22 5.25 -6.47 -9.70
N ARG A 23 5.04 -6.74 -8.41
CA ARG A 23 3.70 -6.96 -7.88
C ARG A 23 2.91 -5.67 -8.06
N SER A 24 1.76 -5.77 -8.75
CA SER A 24 0.84 -4.65 -8.85
C SER A 24 0.44 -4.22 -7.43
N PRO A 25 0.43 -2.91 -7.13
CA PRO A 25 -0.02 -2.43 -5.83
C PRO A 25 -1.43 -2.97 -5.57
N VAL A 26 -1.57 -3.77 -4.52
CA VAL A 26 -2.86 -4.32 -4.13
C VAL A 26 -3.74 -3.16 -3.72
N ASP A 27 -4.90 -3.02 -4.36
CA ASP A 27 -5.88 -2.02 -3.96
C ASP A 27 -6.59 -2.48 -2.69
N HIS A 28 -6.00 -2.15 -1.54
CA HIS A 28 -6.51 -2.54 -0.22
C HIS A 28 -7.86 -1.89 0.12
N THR A 29 -8.32 -0.93 -0.68
CA THR A 29 -9.60 -0.23 -0.47
C THR A 29 -10.78 -1.18 -0.63
N ALA A 30 -10.81 -1.96 -1.72
CA ALA A 30 -11.91 -2.86 -2.05
C ALA A 30 -12.02 -4.05 -1.08
N GLN A 31 -10.89 -4.55 -0.58
CA GLN A 31 -10.88 -5.75 0.26
C GLN A 31 -11.37 -5.48 1.69
N ARG A 32 -11.18 -4.25 2.23
CA ARG A 32 -11.71 -3.86 3.56
C ARG A 32 -13.18 -3.45 3.53
N ALA A 33 -13.69 -2.96 2.40
CA ALA A 33 -15.11 -2.59 2.28
C ALA A 33 -16.07 -3.75 2.62
N ARG A 34 -15.61 -5.01 2.46
CA ARG A 34 -16.39 -6.23 2.77
C ARG A 34 -16.73 -6.44 4.25
N LYS A 35 -16.07 -5.74 5.19
CA LYS A 35 -16.38 -5.83 6.64
C LYS A 35 -17.34 -4.75 7.15
N GLY A 36 -17.91 -3.95 6.25
CA GLY A 36 -18.70 -2.77 6.61
C GLY A 36 -17.83 -1.60 7.08
N GLY A 37 -18.42 -0.41 7.11
CA GLY A 37 -17.80 0.85 7.52
C GLY A 37 -18.54 1.53 8.66
N ARG A 38 -18.02 2.69 9.07
CA ARG A 38 -18.59 3.55 10.11
C ARG A 38 -18.81 4.95 9.57
N TRP A 39 -19.83 5.62 10.08
CA TRP A 39 -20.05 7.04 9.84
C TRP A 39 -19.18 7.89 10.78
N TYR A 40 -18.60 8.95 10.25
CA TYR A 40 -17.83 9.94 11.01
C TYR A 40 -18.23 11.35 10.62
N LEU A 41 -18.05 12.30 11.53
CA LEU A 41 -18.17 13.72 11.22
C LEU A 41 -16.83 14.23 10.70
N ALA A 42 -16.77 14.65 9.44
CA ALA A 42 -15.59 15.25 8.85
C ALA A 42 -15.34 16.65 9.41
N GLN A 43 -14.08 17.10 9.38
CA GLN A 43 -13.68 18.41 9.92
C GLN A 43 -14.40 19.59 9.24
N ASN A 44 -14.76 19.44 7.97
CA ASN A 44 -15.57 20.40 7.21
C ASN A 44 -17.09 20.26 7.44
N GLY A 45 -17.53 19.42 8.37
CA GLY A 45 -18.92 19.41 8.87
C GLY A 45 -19.91 18.46 8.19
N HIS A 46 -19.49 17.64 7.23
CA HIS A 46 -20.37 16.62 6.63
C HIS A 46 -20.11 15.22 7.21
N ALA A 47 -21.11 14.35 7.11
CA ALA A 47 -20.96 12.94 7.49
C ALA A 47 -20.27 12.16 6.37
N VAL A 48 -19.27 11.36 6.72
CA VAL A 48 -18.53 10.49 5.78
C VAL A 48 -18.57 9.04 6.25
N TYR A 49 -18.79 8.12 5.31
CA TYR A 49 -18.75 6.68 5.58
C TYR A 49 -17.38 6.12 5.22
N CYS A 50 -16.68 5.49 6.17
CA CYS A 50 -15.35 4.93 5.93
C CYS A 50 -15.18 3.50 6.46
N TYR A 51 -14.44 2.69 5.72
CA TYR A 51 -14.19 1.27 6.00
C TYR A 51 -12.91 1.03 6.82
N GLY A 52 -12.06 2.05 6.91
CA GLY A 52 -10.77 1.97 7.57
C GLY A 52 -10.76 2.29 9.05
N PRO A 53 -9.62 1.99 9.71
CA PRO A 53 -9.35 2.53 11.04
C PRO A 53 -9.20 4.05 11.00
N VAL A 54 -9.43 4.67 12.16
CA VAL A 54 -9.03 6.06 12.42
C VAL A 54 -7.55 6.04 12.82
N ARG A 55 -6.77 6.96 12.27
CA ARG A 55 -5.35 7.15 12.60
C ARG A 55 -5.06 8.59 12.97
N LEU A 56 -4.01 8.79 13.75
CA LEU A 56 -3.39 10.09 13.96
C LEU A 56 -2.28 10.26 12.93
N ILE A 57 -2.26 11.38 12.23
CA ILE A 57 -1.18 11.74 11.31
C ILE A 57 -0.54 13.06 11.74
N PRO A 58 0.79 13.21 11.57
CA PRO A 58 1.46 14.49 11.82
C PRO A 58 0.90 15.57 10.89
N GLU A 59 0.69 16.75 11.45
CA GLU A 59 0.22 17.92 10.72
C GLU A 59 1.39 18.92 10.54
N PRO A 60 1.44 19.67 9.42
CA PRO A 60 2.54 20.61 9.17
C PRO A 60 2.72 21.68 10.27
N SER A 61 1.67 21.98 11.03
CA SER A 61 1.66 22.89 12.18
C SER A 61 2.29 22.31 13.45
N GLY A 62 2.74 21.05 13.43
CA GLY A 62 3.34 20.37 14.59
C GLY A 62 2.33 19.62 15.47
N GLY A 63 1.08 19.49 15.04
CA GLY A 63 0.03 18.74 15.72
C GLY A 63 -0.14 17.30 15.23
N LEU A 64 -1.12 16.60 15.82
CA LEU A 64 -1.63 15.33 15.31
C LEU A 64 -3.09 15.49 14.88
N GLN A 65 -3.37 15.20 13.61
CA GLN A 65 -4.73 15.24 13.06
C GLN A 65 -5.33 13.83 13.08
N ARG A 66 -6.55 13.71 13.62
CA ARG A 66 -7.35 12.47 13.51
C ARG A 66 -7.94 12.38 12.11
N VAL A 67 -7.70 11.24 11.44
CA VAL A 67 -8.20 10.96 10.09
C VAL A 67 -8.87 9.59 10.01
N ALA A 68 -9.99 9.50 9.32
CA ALA A 68 -10.53 8.22 8.86
C ALA A 68 -9.88 7.82 7.55
N THR A 69 -9.67 6.52 7.35
CA THR A 69 -9.05 5.96 6.14
C THR A 69 -10.04 5.12 5.36
N TYR A 70 -9.79 4.95 4.06
CA TYR A 70 -10.66 4.21 3.14
C TYR A 70 -12.11 4.73 3.19
N CYS A 71 -12.28 6.03 2.98
CA CYS A 71 -13.60 6.69 2.96
C CYS A 71 -14.26 6.60 1.59
N GLN A 72 -15.59 6.51 1.58
CA GLN A 72 -16.40 6.57 0.37
C GLN A 72 -16.41 8.02 -0.18
N GLY A 73 -16.20 8.17 -1.49
CA GLY A 73 -16.13 9.46 -2.17
C GLY A 73 -14.76 9.73 -2.77
N GLU A 74 -14.44 11.00 -3.00
CA GLU A 74 -13.21 11.41 -3.70
C GLU A 74 -11.95 11.32 -2.85
N ARG A 75 -12.10 11.50 -1.52
CA ARG A 75 -10.97 11.55 -0.60
C ARG A 75 -10.88 10.25 0.20
N PRO A 76 -9.88 9.39 -0.05
CA PRO A 76 -9.72 8.14 0.68
C PRO A 76 -9.23 8.33 2.12
N ILE A 77 -8.74 9.53 2.47
CA ILE A 77 -8.35 9.93 3.82
C ILE A 77 -9.09 11.22 4.13
N VAL A 78 -9.90 11.21 5.20
CA VAL A 78 -10.74 12.36 5.58
C VAL A 78 -10.40 12.78 7.01
N PRO A 79 -10.02 14.04 7.23
CA PRO A 79 -9.83 14.56 8.58
C PRO A 79 -11.17 14.63 9.30
N LEU A 80 -11.16 14.15 10.54
CA LEU A 80 -12.34 14.09 11.37
C LEU A 80 -12.44 15.33 12.25
N LYS A 81 -13.67 15.72 12.53
CA LYS A 81 -13.97 16.61 13.65
C LYS A 81 -13.86 15.80 14.93
N ASP A 82 -13.22 16.38 15.94
CA ASP A 82 -12.91 15.68 17.18
C ASP A 82 -14.13 15.11 17.91
#